data_AF-A0A7D7VQ69-F1
#
_entry.id   AF-A0A7D7VQ69-F1
#
_cell.length_a   1.000
_cell.length_b   1.000
_cell.length_c   1.000
_cell.angle_alpha   90.00
_cell.angle_beta   90.00
_cell.angle_gamma   90.00
#
_symmetry.space_group_name_H-M   'P 1'
#
loop_
_entity.id
_entity.type
_entity.pdbx_description
1 polymer ?
#
loop_
_entity_poly.entity_id
_entity_poly.type
_entity_poly.pdbx_seq_one_letter_code
_entity_poly.pdbx_strand_id
1 'polypeptide(L)'
;MKDNNFVFADVSAYDLKAATYFYTQVFDWSYTHSGDHYFIAKYKNKEVSGLYETPQKFKDLNMPSFWMSYIQVAKIDDTIKKAKALGGIVELVDKNQSIGKIALIRDPLGAGFTIYEGSLLNSRYENEQHTLVWNELFISDFSKIKSFYEGIFNWTFQKTKNNRYLIHNTRHNTIGAIQELSDDIKGKKEYWSVFFGVKNPSETKAKALKNEGKLIYEDTNTTVLADPLGAFFHIVPINKHSFMKNKNSIFYMLQTSKWKAILGLLLIALYLTTNVVWIWSVFFASWIISDIRSGRTHLFEPLSRKDTPFLYWAVLTIWALLGAYSIVYYA
;
A
#
# COMPACT_ATOMS: atom_id res chain seq x y z
N MET A 1 8.09 24.49 18.91
CA MET A 1 6.93 23.60 18.66
C MET A 1 7.45 22.31 18.04
N LYS A 2 6.84 21.15 18.35
CA LYS A 2 7.13 19.90 17.62
C LYS A 2 6.56 20.03 16.21
N ASP A 3 7.27 19.51 15.21
CA ASP A 3 6.94 19.75 13.80
C ASP A 3 5.90 18.77 13.23
N ASN A 4 5.33 17.89 14.06
CA ASN A 4 4.36 16.87 13.63
C ASN A 4 4.92 15.93 12.55
N ASN A 5 6.10 15.37 12.79
CA ASN A 5 6.80 14.48 11.86
C ASN A 5 6.54 13.01 12.17
N PHE A 6 6.66 12.16 11.15
CA PHE A 6 6.83 10.72 11.36
C PHE A 6 8.16 10.45 12.05
N VAL A 7 8.14 9.69 13.14
CA VAL A 7 9.32 9.42 13.96
C VAL A 7 9.63 7.95 14.13
N PHE A 8 8.65 7.07 13.92
CA PHE A 8 8.79 5.67 14.25
C PHE A 8 7.77 4.82 13.48
N ALA A 9 8.05 3.54 13.38
CA ALA A 9 7.08 2.53 13.00
C ALA A 9 7.35 1.24 13.78
N ASP A 10 6.29 0.52 14.08
CA ASP A 10 6.36 -0.84 14.61
C ASP A 10 5.41 -1.77 13.86
N VAL A 11 5.61 -3.06 14.06
CA VAL A 11 4.79 -4.10 13.44
C VAL A 11 4.08 -4.92 14.50
N SER A 12 2.77 -5.08 14.34
CA SER A 12 1.99 -6.03 15.13
C SER A 12 2.25 -7.43 14.61
N ALA A 13 2.47 -8.41 15.48
CA ALA A 13 2.63 -9.80 15.07
C ALA A 13 1.82 -10.76 15.96
N TYR A 14 1.18 -11.73 15.31
CA TYR A 14 0.55 -12.88 15.99
C TYR A 14 1.57 -13.89 16.52
N ASP A 15 2.74 -13.96 15.86
CA ASP A 15 3.87 -14.77 16.29
C ASP A 15 5.14 -13.90 16.28
N LEU A 16 5.53 -13.44 17.48
CA LEU A 16 6.71 -12.60 17.67
C LEU A 16 7.99 -13.32 17.24
N LYS A 17 8.07 -14.65 17.41
CA LYS A 17 9.27 -15.44 17.06
C LYS A 17 9.41 -15.54 15.54
N ALA A 18 8.32 -15.83 14.83
CA ALA A 18 8.32 -15.86 13.37
C ALA A 18 8.67 -14.48 12.78
N ALA A 19 8.06 -13.42 13.32
CA ALA A 19 8.28 -12.06 12.82
C ALA A 19 9.72 -11.57 13.10
N THR A 20 10.24 -11.77 14.31
CA THR A 20 11.63 -11.42 14.64
C THR A 20 12.63 -12.19 13.78
N TYR A 21 12.43 -13.49 13.57
CA TYR A 21 13.25 -14.29 12.66
C TYR A 21 13.24 -13.72 11.23
N PHE A 22 12.04 -13.47 10.67
CA PHE A 22 11.89 -12.94 9.32
C PHE A 22 12.65 -11.63 9.13
N TYR A 23 12.39 -10.63 9.97
CA TYR A 23 13.01 -9.32 9.84
C TYR A 23 14.51 -9.33 10.20
N THR A 24 14.99 -10.29 10.99
CA THR A 24 16.43 -10.55 11.17
C THR A 24 17.06 -10.97 9.85
N GLN A 25 16.44 -11.88 9.10
CA GLN A 25 16.98 -12.36 7.82
C GLN A 25 16.87 -11.30 6.71
N VAL A 26 15.83 -10.47 6.73
CA VAL A 26 15.56 -9.49 5.67
C VAL A 26 16.35 -8.20 5.84
N PHE A 27 16.45 -7.71 7.08
CA PHE A 27 17.00 -6.39 7.39
C PHE A 27 18.22 -6.43 8.32
N ASP A 28 18.73 -7.61 8.65
CA ASP A 28 19.84 -7.79 9.59
C ASP A 28 19.56 -7.10 10.94
N TRP A 29 18.29 -7.07 11.34
CA TRP A 29 17.87 -6.51 12.63
C TRP A 29 18.21 -7.46 13.77
N SER A 30 18.70 -6.91 14.87
CA SER A 30 18.76 -7.58 16.17
C SER A 30 17.65 -7.07 17.08
N TYR A 31 17.31 -7.81 18.12
CA TYR A 31 16.19 -7.46 19.00
C TYR A 31 16.62 -7.43 20.45
N THR A 32 16.11 -6.44 21.17
CA THR A 32 16.16 -6.39 22.63
C THR A 32 14.74 -6.33 23.17
N HIS A 33 14.44 -7.17 24.16
CA HIS A 33 13.14 -7.18 24.84
C HIS A 33 12.96 -5.87 25.63
N SER A 34 11.74 -5.34 25.64
CA SER A 34 11.39 -4.10 26.32
C SER A 34 10.00 -4.26 26.95
N GLY A 35 9.96 -4.87 28.15
CA GLY A 35 8.70 -5.25 28.79
C GLY A 35 8.04 -6.45 28.11
N ASP A 36 6.99 -7.02 28.70
CA ASP A 36 6.56 -8.40 28.47
C ASP A 36 6.25 -8.77 27.00
N HIS A 37 5.72 -7.84 26.21
CA HIS A 37 5.20 -8.13 24.86
C HIS A 37 5.73 -7.18 23.77
N TYR A 38 6.90 -6.57 23.97
CA TYR A 38 7.47 -5.62 23.00
C TYR A 38 8.96 -5.86 22.78
N PHE A 39 9.38 -5.80 21.53
CA PHE A 39 10.77 -5.87 21.10
C PHE A 39 11.18 -4.58 20.40
N ILE A 40 12.35 -4.08 20.77
CA ILE A 40 13.01 -3.00 20.04
C ILE A 40 13.93 -3.63 19.01
N ALA A 41 13.70 -3.33 17.74
CA ALA A 41 14.57 -3.73 16.64
C ALA A 41 15.74 -2.76 16.53
N LYS A 42 16.94 -3.29 16.34
CA LYS A 42 18.18 -2.53 16.18
C LYS A 42 18.92 -2.94 14.91
N TYR A 43 19.53 -1.97 14.26
CA TYR A 43 20.45 -2.20 13.15
C TYR A 43 21.72 -1.39 13.41
N LYS A 44 22.88 -2.07 13.43
CA LYS A 44 24.18 -1.47 13.81
C LYS A 44 24.10 -0.63 15.10
N ASN A 45 23.46 -1.19 16.13
CA ASN A 45 23.23 -0.57 17.45
C ASN A 45 22.32 0.67 17.47
N LYS A 46 21.67 1.04 16.36
CA LYS A 46 20.64 2.09 16.32
C LYS A 46 19.27 1.46 16.41
N GLU A 47 18.36 2.05 17.19
CA GLU A 47 16.96 1.63 17.24
C GLU A 47 16.25 2.01 15.95
N VAL A 48 15.68 1.04 15.24
CA VAL A 48 15.13 1.23 13.89
C VAL A 48 13.63 0.99 13.81
N SER A 49 13.08 0.17 14.69
CA SER A 49 11.67 -0.21 14.68
C SER A 49 11.26 -0.83 16.01
N GLY A 50 9.96 -1.03 16.19
CA GLY A 50 9.38 -1.89 17.22
C GLY A 50 8.71 -3.13 16.62
N LEU A 51 8.45 -4.10 17.48
CA LEU A 51 7.65 -5.27 17.16
C LEU A 51 6.88 -5.67 18.42
N TYR A 52 5.56 -5.81 18.30
CA TYR A 52 4.68 -6.02 19.45
C TYR A 52 3.64 -7.08 19.16
N GLU A 53 3.13 -7.69 20.23
CA GLU A 53 2.10 -8.71 20.06
C GLU A 53 0.79 -8.05 19.64
N THR A 54 0.13 -8.58 18.61
CA THR A 54 -1.16 -8.07 18.16
C THR A 54 -2.15 -7.99 19.33
N PRO A 55 -2.69 -6.80 19.67
CA PRO A 55 -3.65 -6.65 20.75
C PRO A 55 -4.91 -7.51 20.56
N GLN A 56 -5.47 -8.04 21.65
CA GLN A 56 -6.63 -8.95 21.60
C GLN A 56 -7.79 -8.38 20.76
N LYS A 57 -8.09 -7.09 20.90
CA LYS A 57 -9.12 -6.39 20.11
C LYS A 57 -8.94 -6.56 18.59
N PHE A 58 -7.69 -6.60 18.08
CA PHE A 58 -7.43 -6.79 16.65
C PHE A 58 -7.44 -8.27 16.27
N LYS A 59 -7.08 -9.17 17.20
CA LYS A 59 -7.25 -10.62 17.04
C LYS A 59 -8.73 -10.98 16.87
N ASP A 60 -9.61 -10.41 17.69
CA ASP A 60 -11.06 -10.64 17.65
C ASP A 60 -11.69 -10.17 16.32
N LEU A 61 -11.11 -9.13 15.71
CA LEU A 61 -11.50 -8.62 14.39
C LEU A 61 -10.83 -9.35 13.23
N ASN A 62 -10.04 -10.39 13.52
CA ASN A 62 -9.26 -11.15 12.54
C ASN A 62 -8.44 -10.25 11.60
N MET A 63 -7.87 -9.17 12.14
CA MET A 63 -7.02 -8.26 11.36
C MET A 63 -5.67 -8.92 11.08
N PRO A 64 -5.13 -8.90 9.85
CA PRO A 64 -3.78 -9.40 9.61
C PRO A 64 -2.76 -8.57 10.40
N SER A 65 -1.55 -9.11 10.58
CA SER A 65 -0.43 -8.29 11.05
C SER A 65 -0.26 -7.05 10.18
N PHE A 66 0.11 -5.91 10.76
CA PHE A 66 0.29 -4.65 10.05
C PHE A 66 1.41 -3.81 10.65
N TRP A 67 1.95 -2.94 9.80
CA TRP A 67 2.86 -1.87 10.20
C TRP A 67 2.06 -0.64 10.65
N MET A 68 2.44 -0.03 11.76
CA MET A 68 1.82 1.19 12.29
C MET A 68 2.80 2.36 12.21
N SER A 69 2.33 3.50 11.70
CA SER A 69 3.13 4.72 11.60
C SER A 69 2.92 5.62 12.82
N TYR A 70 3.99 6.19 13.36
CA TYR A 70 3.96 7.08 14.52
C TYR A 70 4.30 8.51 14.14
N ILE A 71 3.42 9.45 14.53
CA ILE A 71 3.58 10.89 14.28
C ILE A 71 3.74 11.60 15.62
N GLN A 72 4.86 12.30 15.81
CA GLN A 72 5.17 12.98 17.06
C GLN A 72 4.34 14.26 17.21
N VAL A 73 3.66 14.44 18.34
CA VAL A 73 2.86 15.64 18.64
C VAL A 73 3.37 16.33 19.90
N ALA A 74 3.05 17.61 20.05
CA ALA A 74 3.43 18.38 21.24
C ALA A 74 2.56 18.06 22.46
N LYS A 75 1.25 17.84 22.24
CA LYS A 75 0.25 17.59 23.30
C LYS A 75 -0.79 16.60 22.81
N ILE A 76 -0.77 15.38 23.34
CA ILE A 76 -1.59 14.28 22.87
C ILE A 76 -3.08 14.53 23.10
N ASP A 77 -3.44 15.12 24.24
CA ASP A 77 -4.83 15.39 24.60
C ASP A 77 -5.49 16.44 23.69
N ASP A 78 -4.73 17.48 23.31
CA ASP A 78 -5.18 18.50 22.36
C ASP A 78 -5.37 17.89 20.97
N THR A 79 -4.43 17.06 20.51
CA THR A 79 -4.54 16.36 19.22
C THR A 79 -5.71 15.38 19.21
N ILE A 80 -5.93 14.62 20.28
CA ILE A 80 -7.08 13.71 20.44
C ILE A 80 -8.40 14.50 20.32
N LYS A 81 -8.51 15.62 21.03
CA LYS A 81 -9.71 16.47 20.99
C LYS A 81 -9.99 16.97 19.56
N LYS A 82 -8.96 17.45 18.86
CA LYS A 82 -9.08 17.89 17.46
C LYS A 82 -9.45 16.75 16.52
N ALA A 83 -8.82 15.58 16.67
CA ALA A 83 -9.10 14.42 15.85
C ALA A 83 -10.57 14.00 15.96
N LYS A 84 -11.12 13.91 17.18
CA LYS A 84 -12.54 13.62 17.40
C LYS A 84 -13.45 14.67 16.76
N ALA A 85 -13.14 15.96 16.93
CA ALA A 85 -13.93 17.05 16.37
C ALA A 85 -13.92 17.06 14.82
N LEU A 86 -12.88 16.49 14.19
CA LEU A 86 -12.71 16.41 12.75
C LEU A 86 -13.13 15.04 12.17
N GLY A 87 -13.87 14.23 12.96
CA GLY A 87 -14.43 12.94 12.49
C GLY A 87 -13.50 11.74 12.61
N GLY A 88 -12.35 11.88 13.26
CA GLY A 88 -11.46 10.75 13.57
C GLY A 88 -11.96 9.93 14.75
N ILE A 89 -11.60 8.64 14.75
CA ILE A 89 -11.96 7.68 15.81
C ILE A 89 -10.71 7.34 16.61
N VAL A 90 -10.78 7.52 17.94
CA VAL A 90 -9.67 7.17 18.84
C VAL A 90 -9.89 5.73 19.32
N GLU A 91 -9.03 4.82 18.86
CA GLU A 91 -9.16 3.39 19.10
C GLU A 91 -8.53 2.94 20.42
N LEU A 92 -7.45 3.62 20.81
CA LEU A 92 -6.66 3.33 22.00
C LEU A 92 -5.94 4.60 22.46
N VAL A 93 -5.84 4.79 23.77
CA VAL A 93 -4.99 5.81 24.40
C VAL A 93 -4.20 5.13 25.50
N ASP A 94 -2.88 5.29 25.47
CA ASP A 94 -2.00 4.82 26.52
C ASP A 94 -1.05 5.94 26.94
N LYS A 95 -1.17 6.36 28.20
CA LYS A 95 -0.40 7.47 28.78
C LYS A 95 0.66 7.01 29.78
N ASN A 96 0.73 5.71 30.05
CA ASN A 96 1.54 5.16 31.14
C ASN A 96 2.79 4.45 30.62
N GLN A 97 3.21 4.72 29.40
CA GLN A 97 4.37 4.10 28.80
C GLN A 97 5.65 4.87 29.14
N SER A 98 6.70 4.13 29.48
CA SER A 98 8.04 4.70 29.73
C SER A 98 8.59 5.44 28.51
N ILE A 99 8.16 5.05 27.31
CA ILE A 99 8.55 5.68 26.04
C ILE A 99 7.85 7.03 25.79
N GLY A 100 6.76 7.36 26.50
CA GLY A 100 5.94 8.57 26.31
C GLY A 100 4.44 8.25 26.29
N LYS A 101 3.61 9.14 25.75
CA LYS A 101 2.16 8.87 25.59
C LYS A 101 1.86 8.55 24.15
N ILE A 102 0.96 7.60 23.91
CA ILE A 102 0.51 7.21 22.57
C ILE A 102 -1.01 7.18 22.46
N ALA A 103 -1.52 7.40 21.25
CA ALA A 103 -2.92 7.19 20.94
C ALA A 103 -3.06 6.73 19.49
N LEU A 104 -3.79 5.63 19.30
CA LEU A 104 -4.12 5.11 17.98
C LEU A 104 -5.39 5.79 17.48
N ILE A 105 -5.32 6.39 16.30
CA ILE A 105 -6.40 7.14 15.68
C ILE A 105 -6.67 6.57 14.28
N ARG A 106 -7.94 6.43 13.94
CA ARG A 106 -8.39 6.27 12.55
C ARG A 106 -8.88 7.59 12.00
N ASP A 107 -8.44 7.93 10.80
CA ASP A 107 -8.93 9.09 10.07
C ASP A 107 -10.38 8.87 9.55
N PRO A 108 -11.04 9.91 8.98
CA PRO A 108 -12.41 9.79 8.48
C PRO A 108 -12.63 8.75 7.37
N LEU A 109 -11.58 8.31 6.68
CA LEU A 109 -11.64 7.23 5.71
C LEU A 109 -11.36 5.85 6.33
N GLY A 110 -10.80 5.84 7.54
CA GLY A 110 -10.55 4.64 8.33
C GLY A 110 -9.07 4.24 8.40
N ALA A 111 -8.14 5.01 7.84
CA ALA A 111 -6.72 4.70 7.92
C ALA A 111 -6.19 4.94 9.34
N GLY A 112 -5.53 3.92 9.92
CA GLY A 112 -4.96 3.98 11.26
C GLY A 112 -3.55 4.57 11.30
N PHE A 113 -3.28 5.40 12.30
CA PHE A 113 -1.94 5.88 12.66
C PHE A 113 -1.86 6.14 14.18
N THR A 114 -0.65 6.11 14.74
CA THR A 114 -0.42 6.43 16.14
C THR A 114 0.14 7.84 16.27
N ILE A 115 -0.41 8.65 17.19
CA ILE A 115 0.24 9.89 17.63
C ILE A 115 1.05 9.62 18.89
N TYR A 116 2.18 10.33 19.03
CA TYR A 116 3.15 10.11 20.09
C TYR A 116 3.59 11.43 20.74
N GLU A 117 3.44 11.55 22.06
CA GLU A 117 4.00 12.64 22.86
C GLU A 117 5.20 12.10 23.67
N GLY A 118 6.41 12.45 23.26
CA GLY A 118 7.64 12.07 23.94
C GLY A 118 8.88 12.44 23.13
N SER A 119 10.05 11.96 23.55
CA SER A 119 11.35 12.28 22.92
C SER A 119 12.23 11.07 22.61
N LEU A 120 11.84 9.87 23.04
CA LEU A 120 12.67 8.67 22.93
C LEU A 120 12.56 8.01 21.55
N LEU A 121 11.36 7.98 20.96
CA LEU A 121 11.19 7.42 19.63
C LEU A 121 11.70 8.38 18.54
N ASN A 122 12.72 7.96 17.81
CA ASN A 122 13.22 8.62 16.61
C ASN A 122 14.04 7.65 15.74
N SER A 123 13.36 6.75 15.04
CA SER A 123 13.98 5.69 14.24
C SER A 123 13.91 5.93 12.72
N ARG A 124 13.57 7.15 12.32
CA ARG A 124 13.57 7.57 10.92
C ARG A 124 14.96 8.10 10.55
N TYR A 125 15.65 7.41 9.65
CA TYR A 125 16.99 7.78 9.19
C TYR A 125 17.03 7.86 7.67
N GLU A 126 17.10 9.08 7.12
CA GLU A 126 16.97 9.29 5.66
C GLU A 126 18.06 8.58 4.84
N ASN A 127 19.25 8.40 5.40
CA ASN A 127 20.44 7.90 4.71
C ASN A 127 21.02 6.64 5.36
N GLU A 128 20.23 5.88 6.12
CA GLU A 128 20.66 4.59 6.69
C GLU A 128 19.85 3.43 6.13
N GLN A 129 20.53 2.36 5.74
CA GLN A 129 19.85 1.19 5.19
C GLN A 129 19.17 0.42 6.31
N HIS A 130 18.13 -0.32 5.95
CA HIS A 130 17.34 -1.16 6.83
C HIS A 130 16.61 -0.33 7.89
N THR A 131 16.29 0.92 7.55
CA THR A 131 15.58 1.85 8.44
C THR A 131 14.38 2.46 7.71
N LEU A 132 13.44 3.00 8.49
CA LEU A 132 12.30 3.74 7.95
C LEU A 132 12.80 5.01 7.25
N VAL A 133 12.50 5.15 5.97
CA VAL A 133 12.86 6.33 5.16
C VAL A 133 11.64 7.14 4.72
N TRP A 134 10.47 6.50 4.59
CA TRP A 134 9.27 7.17 4.10
C TRP A 134 7.97 6.56 4.63
N ASN A 135 6.95 7.40 4.68
CA ASN A 135 5.57 7.02 4.99
C ASN A 135 4.67 7.55 3.87
N GLU A 136 3.80 6.70 3.35
CA GLU A 136 2.84 7.08 2.31
C GLU A 136 1.45 6.55 2.67
N LEU A 137 0.45 7.42 2.64
CA LEU A 137 -0.94 7.07 2.87
C LEU A 137 -1.60 6.73 1.54
N PHE A 138 -2.15 5.52 1.45
CA PHE A 138 -2.94 5.10 0.29
C PHE A 138 -4.42 5.20 0.64
N ILE A 139 -5.14 6.04 -0.12
CA ILE A 139 -6.55 6.35 0.14
C ILE A 139 -7.42 6.34 -1.12
N SER A 140 -8.74 6.29 -0.95
CA SER A 140 -9.69 6.42 -2.06
C SER A 140 -9.96 7.87 -2.48
N ASP A 141 -9.92 8.83 -1.53
CA ASP A 141 -10.41 10.20 -1.74
C ASP A 141 -9.76 11.20 -0.78
N PHE A 142 -8.78 11.95 -1.26
CA PHE A 142 -8.03 12.95 -0.52
C PHE A 142 -8.91 14.08 0.02
N SER A 143 -10.00 14.43 -0.68
CA SER A 143 -10.87 15.53 -0.26
C SER A 143 -11.53 15.28 1.10
N LYS A 144 -11.76 14.01 1.46
CA LYS A 144 -12.38 13.60 2.73
C LYS A 144 -11.46 13.66 3.94
N ILE A 145 -10.14 13.67 3.72
CA ILE A 145 -9.14 13.63 4.81
C ILE A 145 -8.27 14.87 4.88
N LYS A 146 -8.31 15.74 3.85
CA LYS A 146 -7.48 16.96 3.80
C LYS A 146 -7.67 17.83 5.05
N SER A 147 -8.90 18.22 5.36
CA SER A 147 -9.19 19.08 6.52
C SER A 147 -8.86 18.40 7.85
N PHE A 148 -8.97 17.07 7.91
CA PHE A 148 -8.60 16.31 9.10
C PHE A 148 -7.10 16.45 9.39
N TYR A 149 -6.23 16.10 8.45
CA TYR A 149 -4.78 16.17 8.63
C TYR A 149 -4.25 17.63 8.74
N GLU A 150 -4.86 18.58 8.01
CA GLU A 150 -4.59 20.02 8.20
C GLU A 150 -4.90 20.45 9.64
N GLY A 151 -6.05 20.07 10.19
CA GLY A 151 -6.47 20.52 11.52
C GLY A 151 -5.69 19.88 12.68
N ILE A 152 -5.31 18.60 12.57
CA ILE A 152 -4.58 17.90 13.64
C ILE A 152 -3.07 18.18 13.63
N PHE A 153 -2.46 18.36 12.45
CA PHE A 153 -1.01 18.48 12.32
C PHE A 153 -0.51 19.79 11.71
N ASN A 154 -1.39 20.66 11.22
CA ASN A 154 -1.01 21.83 10.43
C ASN A 154 -0.13 21.47 9.23
N TRP A 155 -0.35 20.29 8.64
CA TRP A 155 0.33 19.88 7.42
C TRP A 155 -0.21 20.65 6.23
N THR A 156 0.63 20.83 5.23
CA THR A 156 0.24 21.35 3.93
C THR A 156 0.50 20.31 2.85
N PHE A 157 -0.27 20.37 1.77
CA PHE A 157 -0.25 19.35 0.72
C PHE A 157 0.05 19.98 -0.63
N GLN A 158 1.10 19.48 -1.30
CA GLN A 158 1.44 19.87 -2.66
C GLN A 158 1.01 18.77 -3.62
N LYS A 159 0.01 19.04 -4.45
CA LYS A 159 -0.41 18.12 -5.51
C LYS A 159 0.73 17.92 -6.52
N THR A 160 0.96 16.68 -6.87
CA THR A 160 1.89 16.23 -7.91
C THR A 160 1.12 15.42 -8.96
N LYS A 161 1.82 14.73 -9.85
CA LYS A 161 1.19 13.89 -10.88
C LYS A 161 0.44 12.71 -10.24
N ASN A 162 -0.46 12.09 -11.01
CA ASN A 162 -1.14 10.84 -10.67
C ASN A 162 -1.91 10.89 -9.35
N ASN A 163 -2.55 12.02 -9.01
CA ASN A 163 -3.32 12.17 -7.75
C ASN A 163 -2.52 11.85 -6.49
N ARG A 164 -1.23 12.19 -6.51
CA ARG A 164 -0.33 12.12 -5.37
C ARG A 164 -0.09 13.49 -4.78
N TYR A 165 -0.05 13.59 -3.47
CA TYR A 165 0.10 14.83 -2.71
C TYR A 165 1.28 14.69 -1.75
N LEU A 166 2.32 15.53 -1.92
CA LEU A 166 3.43 15.58 -0.97
C LEU A 166 2.98 16.28 0.31
N ILE A 167 3.37 15.74 1.46
CA ILE A 167 3.05 16.27 2.78
C ILE A 167 4.22 17.12 3.24
N HIS A 168 3.95 18.39 3.56
CA HIS A 168 4.92 19.29 4.16
C HIS A 168 4.50 19.65 5.58
N ASN A 169 5.46 19.60 6.50
CA ASN A 169 5.26 19.95 7.90
C ASN A 169 5.26 21.48 8.12
N THR A 170 5.16 21.92 9.37
CA THR A 170 5.13 23.35 9.74
C THR A 170 6.42 24.11 9.45
N ARG A 171 7.52 23.41 9.11
CA ARG A 171 8.79 24.00 8.66
C ARG A 171 9.00 23.88 7.15
N HIS A 172 7.96 23.52 6.40
CA HIS A 172 8.02 23.29 4.95
C HIS A 172 8.95 22.14 4.52
N ASN A 173 9.31 21.24 5.44
CA ASN A 173 10.01 20.02 5.09
C ASN A 173 9.02 18.98 4.57
N THR A 174 9.36 18.32 3.46
CA THR A 174 8.59 17.21 2.93
C THR A 174 8.82 15.96 3.78
N ILE A 175 7.76 15.41 4.37
CA ILE A 175 7.86 14.31 5.35
C ILE A 175 7.16 13.02 4.92
N GLY A 176 6.35 13.06 3.87
CA GLY A 176 5.61 11.90 3.39
C GLY A 176 4.79 12.24 2.15
N ALA A 177 3.93 11.31 1.75
CA ALA A 177 2.98 11.54 0.68
C ALA A 177 1.62 10.91 0.99
N ILE A 178 0.60 11.37 0.27
CA ILE A 178 -0.71 10.74 0.16
C ILE A 178 -0.93 10.43 -1.30
N GLN A 179 -1.40 9.22 -1.61
CA GLN A 179 -1.66 8.77 -2.96
C GLN A 179 -3.10 8.26 -3.02
N GLU A 180 -3.92 8.88 -3.88
CA GLU A 180 -5.22 8.30 -4.23
C GLU A 180 -5.00 7.09 -5.13
N LEU A 181 -5.47 5.92 -4.70
CA LEU A 181 -5.47 4.69 -5.48
C LEU A 181 -6.89 4.13 -5.53
N SER A 182 -7.23 3.50 -6.65
CA SER A 182 -8.50 2.80 -6.81
C SER A 182 -8.51 1.46 -6.04
N ASP A 183 -9.70 0.94 -5.76
CA ASP A 183 -9.87 -0.25 -4.91
C ASP A 183 -9.39 -1.55 -5.55
N ASP A 184 -9.23 -1.60 -6.88
CA ASP A 184 -8.57 -2.71 -7.59
C ASP A 184 -7.08 -2.84 -7.22
N ILE A 185 -6.49 -1.75 -6.76
CA ILE A 185 -5.08 -1.64 -6.42
C ILE A 185 -4.87 -1.84 -4.90
N LYS A 186 -5.48 -0.99 -4.08
CA LYS A 186 -5.27 -0.97 -2.63
C LYS A 186 -6.19 -1.94 -1.89
N GLY A 187 -7.09 -2.60 -2.61
CA GLY A 187 -8.23 -3.30 -2.04
C GLY A 187 -9.23 -2.31 -1.43
N LYS A 188 -10.05 -2.81 -0.50
CA LYS A 188 -11.03 -1.98 0.24
C LYS A 188 -10.44 -1.26 1.46
N LYS A 189 -9.11 -1.26 1.61
CA LYS A 189 -8.42 -0.73 2.79
C LYS A 189 -7.90 0.67 2.51
N GLU A 190 -7.86 1.47 3.57
CA GLU A 190 -7.22 2.78 3.63
C GLU A 190 -6.11 2.67 4.67
N TYR A 191 -4.85 2.97 4.32
CA TYR A 191 -3.74 2.65 5.21
C TYR A 191 -2.49 3.50 4.98
N TRP A 192 -1.82 3.82 6.08
CA TRP A 192 -0.44 4.27 6.06
C TRP A 192 0.48 3.10 5.76
N SER A 193 1.43 3.30 4.86
CA SER A 193 2.46 2.32 4.55
C SER A 193 3.85 2.84 4.86
N VAL A 194 4.71 1.92 5.25
CA VAL A 194 6.10 2.18 5.64
C VAL A 194 7.05 1.73 4.53
N PHE A 195 8.11 2.52 4.34
CA PHE A 195 9.14 2.28 3.34
C PHE A 195 10.48 2.18 4.03
N PHE A 196 11.17 1.06 3.80
CA PHE A 196 12.50 0.80 4.31
C PHE A 196 13.55 1.03 3.21
N GLY A 197 14.57 1.83 3.52
CA GLY A 197 15.67 2.09 2.60
C GLY A 197 16.61 0.90 2.55
N VAL A 198 16.97 0.40 1.37
CA VAL A 198 17.88 -0.74 1.20
C VAL A 198 18.91 -0.42 0.11
N LYS A 199 20.12 -0.98 0.19
CA LYS A 199 21.11 -0.81 -0.89
C LYS A 199 20.76 -1.60 -2.14
N ASN A 200 20.27 -2.83 -1.97
CA ASN A 200 19.96 -3.75 -3.06
C ASN A 200 18.55 -4.34 -2.90
N PRO A 201 17.51 -3.72 -3.50
CA PRO A 201 16.14 -4.21 -3.39
C PRO A 201 15.96 -5.64 -3.88
N SER A 202 16.66 -6.05 -4.94
CA SER A 202 16.58 -7.41 -5.48
C SER A 202 17.09 -8.45 -4.49
N GLU A 203 18.20 -8.17 -3.81
CA GLU A 203 18.74 -9.04 -2.78
C GLU A 203 17.84 -9.09 -1.54
N THR A 204 17.37 -7.94 -1.05
CA THR A 204 16.44 -7.89 0.09
C THR A 204 15.13 -8.62 -0.23
N LYS A 205 14.60 -8.47 -1.45
CA LYS A 205 13.45 -9.25 -1.94
C LYS A 205 13.74 -10.74 -1.93
N ALA A 206 14.89 -11.18 -2.44
CA ALA A 206 15.26 -12.59 -2.45
C ALA A 206 15.36 -13.16 -1.02
N LYS A 207 15.93 -12.40 -0.07
CA LYS A 207 15.93 -12.74 1.36
C LYS A 207 14.52 -12.89 1.91
N ALA A 208 13.61 -11.95 1.61
CA ALA A 208 12.22 -12.02 2.05
C ALA A 208 11.50 -13.26 1.50
N LEU A 209 11.61 -13.53 0.20
CA LEU A 209 10.97 -14.68 -0.44
C LEU A 209 11.51 -16.03 0.08
N LYS A 210 12.81 -16.10 0.35
CA LYS A 210 13.45 -17.30 0.94
C LYS A 210 12.91 -17.60 2.34
N ASN A 211 12.47 -16.59 3.08
CA ASN A 211 11.97 -16.70 4.45
C ASN A 211 10.45 -16.55 4.51
N GLU A 212 9.72 -17.15 3.55
CA GLU A 212 8.26 -17.23 3.50
C GLU A 212 7.50 -15.90 3.32
N GLY A 213 8.24 -14.80 3.11
CA GLY A 213 7.64 -13.54 2.67
C GLY A 213 7.06 -13.66 1.27
N LYS A 214 6.11 -12.78 0.95
CA LYS A 214 5.42 -12.78 -0.35
C LYS A 214 5.68 -11.50 -1.10
N LEU A 215 5.91 -11.62 -2.41
CA LEU A 215 5.89 -10.47 -3.31
C LEU A 215 4.44 -10.07 -3.58
N ILE A 216 4.11 -8.83 -3.24
CA ILE A 216 2.77 -8.27 -3.46
C ILE A 216 2.75 -7.47 -4.76
N TYR A 217 3.76 -6.62 -4.93
CA TYR A 217 3.89 -5.75 -6.09
C TYR A 217 5.35 -5.34 -6.27
N GLU A 218 5.76 -5.09 -7.52
CA GLU A 218 7.06 -4.52 -7.82
C GLU A 218 6.97 -3.62 -9.05
N ASP A 219 7.58 -2.44 -8.93
CA ASP A 219 7.88 -1.58 -10.06
C ASP A 219 9.38 -1.26 -10.11
N THR A 220 9.78 -0.40 -11.04
CA THR A 220 11.19 -0.02 -11.24
C THR A 220 11.86 0.66 -10.03
N ASN A 221 11.08 1.13 -9.07
CA ASN A 221 11.56 1.94 -7.95
C ASN A 221 11.11 1.45 -6.58
N THR A 222 10.15 0.56 -6.51
CA THR A 222 9.54 0.13 -5.25
C THR A 222 9.13 -1.33 -5.34
N THR A 223 9.53 -2.10 -4.33
CA THR A 223 9.09 -3.47 -4.14
C THR A 223 8.24 -3.53 -2.87
N VAL A 224 7.05 -4.12 -2.99
CA VAL A 224 6.09 -4.31 -1.89
C VAL A 224 6.10 -5.78 -1.50
N LEU A 225 6.39 -6.03 -0.23
CA LEU A 225 6.51 -7.35 0.34
C LEU A 225 5.52 -7.52 1.48
N ALA A 226 5.10 -8.75 1.73
CA ALA A 226 4.45 -9.15 2.96
C ALA A 226 5.40 -10.03 3.76
N ASP A 227 5.42 -9.87 5.08
CA ASP A 227 5.98 -10.90 5.95
C ASP A 227 5.08 -12.16 5.99
N PRO A 228 5.53 -13.28 6.59
CA PRO A 228 4.75 -14.52 6.66
C PRO A 228 3.41 -14.37 7.39
N LEU A 229 3.26 -13.33 8.22
CA LEU A 229 2.05 -13.03 8.98
C LEU A 229 1.11 -12.04 8.24
N GLY A 230 1.51 -11.60 7.06
CA GLY A 230 0.71 -10.75 6.18
C GLY A 230 0.92 -9.24 6.36
N ALA A 231 1.89 -8.80 7.16
CA ALA A 231 2.19 -7.37 7.28
C ALA A 231 2.93 -6.87 6.04
N PHE A 232 2.33 -5.92 5.34
CA PHE A 232 2.91 -5.33 4.14
C PHE A 232 3.87 -4.19 4.45
N PHE A 233 5.02 -4.17 3.77
CA PHE A 233 5.99 -3.10 3.82
C PHE A 233 6.62 -2.87 2.44
N HIS A 234 7.17 -1.70 2.24
CA HIS A 234 7.86 -1.33 1.00
C HIS A 234 9.37 -1.32 1.23
N ILE A 235 10.14 -1.75 0.23
CA ILE A 235 11.57 -1.52 0.17
C ILE A 235 11.91 -0.63 -1.03
N VAL A 236 12.84 0.30 -0.83
CA VAL A 236 13.27 1.25 -1.85
C VAL A 236 14.79 1.45 -1.82
N PRO A 237 15.45 1.75 -2.94
CA PRO A 237 16.86 2.11 -2.94
C PRO A 237 17.17 3.31 -2.03
N ILE A 238 18.16 3.18 -1.16
CA ILE A 238 18.53 4.22 -0.19
C ILE A 238 19.00 5.54 -0.83
N ASN A 239 19.69 5.47 -1.97
CA ASN A 239 20.24 6.65 -2.66
C ASN A 239 19.17 7.47 -3.43
N LYS A 240 17.89 7.13 -3.27
CA LYS A 240 16.76 7.69 -4.03
C LYS A 240 15.80 8.51 -3.14
N HIS A 241 16.25 9.09 -2.03
CA HIS A 241 15.37 9.92 -1.18
C HIS A 241 14.81 11.16 -1.90
N SER A 242 15.58 11.76 -2.81
CA SER A 242 15.08 12.82 -3.73
C SER A 242 14.02 12.29 -4.70
N PHE A 243 14.06 11.00 -5.03
CA PHE A 243 13.08 10.35 -5.90
C PHE A 243 11.75 10.10 -5.19
N MET A 244 11.69 9.85 -3.88
CA MET A 244 10.38 9.75 -3.21
C MET A 244 9.56 11.05 -3.35
N LYS A 245 10.23 12.22 -3.50
CA LYS A 245 9.57 13.49 -3.85
C LYS A 245 9.10 13.53 -5.31
N ASN A 246 9.84 12.93 -6.24
CA ASN A 246 9.58 12.92 -7.68
C ASN A 246 8.99 11.62 -8.23
N LYS A 247 8.51 10.72 -7.36
CA LYS A 247 8.00 9.40 -7.74
C LYS A 247 6.77 9.58 -8.63
N ASN A 248 6.93 9.25 -9.91
CA ASN A 248 5.81 9.00 -10.80
C ASN A 248 5.33 7.58 -10.49
N SER A 249 4.24 7.42 -9.73
CA SER A 249 3.69 6.09 -9.48
C SER A 249 3.22 5.48 -10.80
N ILE A 250 3.77 4.32 -11.16
CA ILE A 250 3.38 3.55 -12.35
C ILE A 250 2.02 2.85 -12.12
N PHE A 251 1.35 3.06 -10.98
CA PHE A 251 0.11 2.35 -10.64
C PHE A 251 -0.98 2.48 -11.72
N TYR A 252 -0.98 3.58 -12.50
CA TYR A 252 -1.86 3.74 -13.66
C TYR A 252 -1.56 2.81 -14.84
N MET A 253 -0.35 2.26 -14.97
CA MET A 253 0.00 1.35 -16.05
C MET A 253 -0.50 -0.08 -15.81
N LEU A 254 -0.99 -0.38 -14.59
CA LEU A 254 -1.80 -1.56 -14.31
C LEU A 254 -3.27 -1.38 -14.69
N GLN A 255 -3.68 -0.20 -15.14
CA GLN A 255 -4.86 -0.10 -16.00
C GLN A 255 -4.47 -0.78 -17.31
N THR A 256 -4.66 -2.10 -17.37
CA THR A 256 -4.52 -2.88 -18.58
C THR A 256 -5.33 -2.15 -19.63
N SER A 257 -4.62 -1.60 -20.61
CA SER A 257 -5.26 -1.06 -21.79
C SER A 257 -6.19 -2.16 -22.28
N LYS A 258 -7.50 -1.88 -22.38
CA LYS A 258 -8.51 -2.85 -22.85
C LYS A 258 -8.37 -3.13 -24.35
N TRP A 259 -7.19 -2.87 -24.93
CA TRP A 259 -6.85 -3.14 -26.32
C TRP A 259 -7.13 -4.59 -26.68
N LYS A 260 -6.99 -5.54 -25.74
CA LYS A 260 -7.32 -6.95 -25.95
C LYS A 260 -8.82 -7.14 -26.23
N ALA A 261 -9.69 -6.49 -25.44
CA ALA A 261 -11.14 -6.53 -25.67
C ALA A 261 -11.52 -5.82 -26.98
N ILE A 262 -10.89 -4.68 -27.29
CA ILE A 262 -11.12 -3.95 -28.53
C ILE A 262 -10.67 -4.78 -29.75
N LEU A 263 -9.50 -5.39 -29.69
CA LEU A 263 -8.97 -6.26 -30.74
C LEU A 263 -9.84 -7.50 -30.91
N GLY A 264 -10.30 -8.12 -29.82
CA GLY A 264 -11.27 -9.21 -29.86
C GLY A 264 -12.56 -8.82 -30.59
N LEU A 265 -13.11 -7.63 -30.31
CA LEU A 265 -14.31 -7.13 -31.00
C LEU A 265 -14.07 -6.87 -32.50
N LEU A 266 -12.91 -6.31 -32.86
CA LEU A 266 -12.53 -6.11 -34.26
C LEU A 266 -12.38 -7.43 -35.01
N LEU A 267 -11.80 -8.45 -34.37
CA LEU A 267 -11.64 -9.79 -34.95
C LEU A 267 -12.98 -10.50 -35.10
N ILE A 268 -13.92 -10.33 -34.16
CA ILE A 268 -15.31 -10.82 -34.30
C ILE A 268 -15.99 -10.16 -35.50
N ALA A 269 -15.88 -8.83 -35.63
CA ALA A 269 -16.44 -8.10 -36.77
C ALA A 269 -15.82 -8.54 -38.12
N LEU A 270 -14.51 -8.77 -38.15
CA LEU A 270 -13.80 -9.27 -39.32
C LEU A 270 -14.22 -10.71 -39.66
N TYR A 271 -14.39 -11.58 -38.66
CA TYR A 271 -14.88 -12.94 -38.85
C TYR A 271 -16.28 -12.94 -39.48
N LEU A 272 -17.20 -12.13 -38.95
CA LEU A 272 -18.57 -12.01 -39.48
C LEU A 272 -18.63 -11.53 -40.94
N THR A 273 -17.60 -10.82 -41.42
CA THR A 273 -17.56 -10.26 -42.78
C THR A 273 -16.74 -11.10 -43.76
N THR A 274 -15.73 -11.85 -43.30
CA THR A 274 -14.76 -12.51 -44.18
C THR A 274 -14.71 -14.04 -44.02
N ASN A 275 -15.33 -14.60 -42.98
CA ASN A 275 -15.33 -16.03 -42.65
C ASN A 275 -13.93 -16.66 -42.51
N VAL A 276 -12.92 -15.85 -42.17
CA VAL A 276 -11.53 -16.30 -42.01
C VAL A 276 -11.34 -16.94 -40.64
N VAL A 277 -11.47 -18.27 -40.57
CA VAL A 277 -11.46 -19.03 -39.31
C VAL A 277 -10.06 -19.12 -38.67
N TRP A 278 -8.99 -19.15 -39.47
CA TRP A 278 -7.62 -19.40 -38.97
C TRP A 278 -7.06 -18.25 -38.11
N ILE A 279 -7.66 -17.04 -38.19
CA ILE A 279 -7.21 -15.88 -37.40
C ILE A 279 -7.38 -16.11 -35.90
N TRP A 280 -8.37 -16.93 -35.52
CA TRP A 280 -8.58 -17.37 -34.14
C TRP A 280 -7.40 -18.21 -33.62
N SER A 281 -6.85 -19.10 -34.44
CA SER A 281 -5.73 -19.97 -34.05
C SER A 281 -4.46 -19.17 -33.76
N VAL A 282 -4.18 -18.14 -34.56
CA VAL A 282 -3.02 -17.25 -34.34
C VAL A 282 -3.21 -16.38 -33.09
N PHE A 283 -4.42 -15.88 -32.87
CA PHE A 283 -4.76 -15.10 -31.68
C PHE A 283 -4.63 -15.93 -30.40
N PHE A 284 -5.23 -17.13 -30.37
CA PHE A 284 -5.14 -18.05 -29.23
C PHE A 284 -3.71 -18.52 -28.98
N ALA A 285 -2.91 -18.79 -30.03
CA ALA A 285 -1.50 -19.15 -29.87
C ALA A 285 -0.68 -18.02 -29.24
N SER A 286 -0.88 -16.77 -29.69
CA SER A 286 -0.25 -15.59 -29.07
C SER A 286 -0.68 -15.40 -27.62
N TRP A 287 -1.95 -15.66 -27.33
CA TRP A 287 -2.54 -15.58 -26.00
C TRP A 287 -1.95 -16.62 -25.03
N ILE A 288 -1.83 -17.87 -25.46
CA ILE A 288 -1.22 -18.96 -24.68
C ILE A 288 0.22 -18.63 -24.33
N ILE A 289 1.02 -18.13 -25.27
CA ILE A 289 2.42 -17.74 -25.02
C ILE A 289 2.50 -16.61 -23.98
N SER A 290 1.60 -15.63 -24.07
CA SER A 290 1.51 -14.53 -23.10
C SER A 290 1.13 -15.02 -21.71
N ASP A 291 0.15 -15.91 -21.59
CA ASP A 291 -0.35 -16.42 -20.31
C ASP A 291 0.66 -17.36 -19.64
N ILE A 292 1.37 -18.18 -20.42
CA ILE A 292 2.47 -19.01 -19.91
C ILE A 292 3.59 -18.13 -19.33
N ARG A 293 3.93 -17.01 -19.99
CA ARG A 293 4.95 -16.08 -19.49
C ARG A 293 4.50 -15.28 -18.26
N SER A 294 3.21 -14.97 -18.15
CA SER A 294 2.66 -14.17 -17.05
C SER A 294 2.31 -15.01 -15.81
N GLY A 295 2.14 -16.32 -15.95
CA GLY A 295 1.69 -17.21 -14.88
C GLY A 295 0.24 -16.98 -14.44
N ARG A 296 -0.55 -16.24 -15.22
CA ARG A 296 -1.97 -15.94 -14.96
C ARG A 296 -2.76 -16.10 -16.25
N THR A 297 -3.92 -16.75 -16.17
CA THR A 297 -4.87 -16.84 -17.28
C THR A 297 -6.22 -16.24 -16.87
N HIS A 298 -6.88 -15.57 -17.80
CA HIS A 298 -8.20 -14.97 -17.60
C HIS A 298 -9.07 -15.35 -18.77
N LEU A 299 -10.16 -16.11 -18.55
CA LEU A 299 -11.06 -16.51 -19.64
C LEU A 299 -11.70 -15.27 -20.33
N PHE A 300 -12.05 -14.26 -19.54
CA PHE A 300 -12.46 -12.93 -19.98
C PHE A 300 -12.02 -11.90 -18.94
N GLU A 301 -11.51 -10.74 -19.39
CA GLU A 301 -11.25 -9.61 -18.51
C GLU A 301 -12.59 -8.99 -18.08
N PRO A 302 -12.87 -8.83 -16.78
CA PRO A 302 -14.18 -8.33 -16.34
C PRO A 302 -14.38 -6.88 -16.77
N LEU A 303 -15.45 -6.65 -17.54
CA LEU A 303 -15.88 -5.30 -17.91
C LEU A 303 -16.87 -4.79 -16.86
N SER A 304 -16.50 -3.72 -16.16
CA SER A 304 -17.42 -3.01 -15.29
C SER A 304 -18.14 -1.89 -16.06
N ARG A 305 -19.45 -1.75 -15.81
CA ARG A 305 -20.26 -0.65 -16.34
C ARG A 305 -19.78 0.72 -15.80
N LYS A 306 -19.23 0.74 -14.59
CA LYS A 306 -18.77 1.97 -13.91
C LYS A 306 -17.49 2.52 -14.54
N ASP A 307 -16.56 1.63 -14.91
CA ASP A 307 -15.23 2.03 -15.37
C ASP A 307 -15.17 2.19 -16.88
N THR A 308 -15.91 1.37 -17.65
CA THR A 308 -15.95 1.45 -19.12
C THR A 308 -17.36 1.26 -19.67
N PRO A 309 -18.26 2.24 -19.52
CA PRO A 309 -19.68 2.09 -19.83
C PRO A 309 -19.94 1.78 -21.32
N PHE A 310 -19.24 2.44 -22.24
CA PHE A 310 -19.41 2.20 -23.68
C PHE A 310 -19.01 0.77 -24.08
N LEU A 311 -17.81 0.34 -23.70
CA LEU A 311 -17.29 -0.98 -24.05
C LEU A 311 -18.13 -2.10 -23.42
N TYR A 312 -18.62 -1.89 -22.20
CA TYR A 312 -19.54 -2.80 -21.53
C TYR A 312 -20.82 -3.04 -22.33
N TRP A 313 -21.48 -1.96 -22.78
CA TRP A 313 -22.71 -2.06 -23.57
C TRP A 313 -22.47 -2.61 -24.98
N ALA A 314 -21.35 -2.27 -25.61
CA ALA A 314 -20.99 -2.79 -26.92
C ALA A 314 -20.85 -4.34 -26.90
N VAL A 315 -20.13 -4.87 -25.90
CA VAL A 315 -19.94 -6.32 -25.74
C VAL A 315 -21.27 -7.04 -25.49
N LEU A 316 -22.11 -6.53 -24.58
CA LEU A 316 -23.43 -7.10 -24.30
C LEU A 316 -24.33 -7.13 -25.55
N THR A 317 -24.30 -6.05 -26.33
CA THR A 317 -25.08 -5.94 -27.57
C THR A 317 -24.61 -6.97 -28.60
N ILE A 318 -23.30 -7.14 -28.76
CA ILE A 318 -22.73 -8.12 -29.69
C ILE A 318 -23.08 -9.56 -29.27
N TRP A 319 -23.02 -9.88 -27.97
CA TRP A 319 -23.46 -11.20 -27.49
C TRP A 319 -24.94 -11.47 -27.72
N ALA A 320 -25.81 -10.47 -27.49
CA ALA A 320 -27.23 -10.60 -27.76
C ALA A 320 -27.52 -10.85 -29.26
N LEU A 321 -26.83 -10.11 -30.15
CA LEU A 321 -26.95 -10.28 -31.60
C LEU A 321 -26.41 -11.63 -32.07
N LEU A 322 -25.26 -12.07 -31.57
CA LEU A 322 -24.68 -13.39 -31.90
C LEU A 322 -25.60 -14.54 -31.43
N GLY A 323 -26.18 -14.43 -30.24
CA GLY A 323 -27.15 -15.40 -29.74
C GLY A 323 -28.40 -15.47 -30.64
N ALA A 324 -28.97 -14.32 -31.00
CA ALA A 324 -30.11 -14.27 -31.91
C ALA A 324 -29.78 -14.85 -33.29
N TYR A 325 -28.62 -14.52 -33.86
CA TYR A 325 -28.15 -15.06 -35.12
C TYR A 325 -28.00 -16.59 -35.07
N SER A 326 -27.43 -17.15 -34.00
CA SER A 326 -27.26 -18.60 -33.86
C SER A 326 -28.59 -19.35 -33.84
N ILE A 327 -29.63 -18.78 -33.23
CA ILE A 327 -30.97 -19.37 -33.21
C ILE A 327 -31.58 -19.32 -34.61
N VAL A 328 -31.44 -18.20 -35.32
CA VAL A 328 -32.07 -18.03 -36.66
C VAL A 328 -31.39 -18.89 -37.74
N TYR A 329 -30.08 -19.13 -37.65
CA TYR A 329 -29.32 -19.83 -38.69
C TYR A 329 -29.02 -21.29 -38.42
N TYR A 330 -29.12 -21.75 -37.17
CA TYR A 330 -28.73 -23.10 -36.76
C TYR A 330 -29.75 -23.83 -35.86
N ALA A 331 -30.90 -23.22 -35.55
CA ALA A 331 -32.08 -23.94 -35.05
C ALA A 331 -33.00 -24.30 -36.21
#